data_AF-A0A5C8TZ67-F1
#
_entry.id   AF-A0A5C8TZ67-F1
#
_cell.length_a   1.000
_cell.length_b   1.000
_cell.length_c   1.000
_cell.angle_alpha   90.00
_cell.angle_beta   90.00
_cell.angle_gamma   90.00
#
_symmetry.space_group_name_H-M   'P 1'
#
loop_
_entity.id
_entity.type
_entity.pdbx_description
1 polymer ?
#
loop_
_entity_poly.entity_id
_entity_poly.type
_entity_poly.pdbx_seq_one_letter_code
_entity_poly.pdbx_strand_id
1 'polypeptide(L)' 'MALDIDDAETEQLVQTLAERRGVSTDEAIKSAVRDALQRDAEVPSLWERLQPLQDRVAAWPSTGLEADKAFYDSLNGE' A
#
# COMPACT_ATOMS: atom_id res chain seq x y z
N MET A 1 7.83 11.66 -27.97
CA MET A 1 7.32 10.29 -28.22
C MET A 1 5.87 10.32 -27.78
N ALA A 2 4.93 10.12 -28.70
CA ALA A 2 3.52 9.96 -28.34
C ALA A 2 3.31 8.51 -27.91
N LEU A 3 2.52 8.28 -26.87
CA LEU A 3 2.09 6.95 -26.48
C LEU A 3 1.00 6.53 -27.47
N ASP A 4 1.22 5.44 -28.19
CA ASP A 4 0.23 4.83 -29.08
C ASP A 4 -0.26 3.53 -28.45
N ILE A 5 -1.57 3.31 -28.43
CA ILE A 5 -2.21 2.18 -27.75
C ILE A 5 -2.93 1.35 -28.82
N ASP A 6 -2.26 0.32 -29.31
CA ASP A 6 -2.81 -0.65 -30.29
C ASP A 6 -3.61 -1.78 -29.62
N ASP A 7 -4.39 -1.46 -28.58
CA ASP A 7 -5.22 -2.44 -27.85
C ASP A 7 -6.63 -1.89 -27.61
N ALA A 8 -7.62 -2.58 -28.19
CA ALA A 8 -9.00 -2.13 -28.19
C ALA A 8 -9.64 -2.15 -26.79
N GLU A 9 -9.23 -3.07 -25.92
CA GLU A 9 -9.72 -3.11 -24.53
C GLU A 9 -9.21 -1.89 -23.76
N THR A 10 -7.92 -1.58 -23.88
CA THR A 10 -7.29 -0.42 -23.23
C THR A 10 -7.94 0.88 -23.71
N GLU A 11 -8.17 1.04 -25.01
CA GLU A 11 -8.84 2.22 -25.57
C GLU A 11 -10.24 2.42 -24.96
N GLN A 12 -11.04 1.34 -24.88
CA GLN A 12 -12.38 1.37 -24.27
C GLN A 12 -12.34 1.73 -22.79
N LEU A 13 -11.36 1.20 -22.04
CA LEU A 13 -11.18 1.52 -20.62
C LEU A 13 -10.84 2.99 -20.40
N VAL A 14 -9.91 3.53 -21.20
CA VAL A 14 -9.54 4.94 -21.10
C VAL A 14 -10.71 5.84 -21.46
N GLN A 15 -11.46 5.51 -22.52
CA GLN A 15 -12.62 6.29 -22.93
C GLN A 15 -13.71 6.29 -21.85
N THR A 16 -14.00 5.12 -21.28
CA THR A 16 -14.94 5.00 -20.14
C THR A 16 -14.49 5.83 -18.94
N LEU A 17 -13.18 5.85 -18.65
CA LEU A 17 -12.64 6.64 -17.54
C LEU A 17 -12.75 8.15 -17.81
N ALA A 18 -12.45 8.57 -19.03
CA ALA A 18 -12.57 9.96 -19.48
C ALA A 18 -14.02 10.46 -19.38
N GLU A 19 -14.98 9.68 -19.84
CA GLU A 19 -16.42 9.98 -19.72
C GLU A 19 -16.87 10.11 -18.27
N ARG A 20 -16.49 9.16 -17.41
CA ARG A 20 -16.84 9.18 -15.98
C ARG A 20 -16.25 10.38 -15.24
N ARG A 21 -15.06 10.83 -15.64
CA ARG A 21 -14.36 11.97 -15.03
C ARG A 21 -14.72 13.31 -15.70
N GLY A 22 -15.36 13.28 -16.88
CA GLY A 22 -15.68 14.48 -17.67
C GLY A 22 -14.44 15.21 -18.20
N VAL A 23 -13.37 14.47 -18.51
CA VAL A 23 -12.07 15.01 -18.96
C VAL A 23 -11.66 14.39 -20.29
N SER A 24 -10.58 14.88 -20.91
CA SER A 24 -10.01 14.26 -22.11
C SER A 24 -9.36 12.91 -21.80
N THR A 25 -9.26 12.05 -22.83
CA THR A 25 -8.55 10.77 -22.81
C THR A 25 -7.14 10.91 -22.22
N ASP A 26 -6.38 11.93 -22.66
CA ASP A 26 -5.02 12.20 -22.17
C ASP A 26 -4.98 12.56 -20.69
N GLU A 27 -5.89 13.42 -20.22
CA GLU A 27 -5.96 13.78 -18.80
C GLU A 27 -6.47 12.62 -17.93
N ALA A 28 -7.35 11.77 -18.48
CA ALA A 28 -7.77 10.53 -17.82
C ALA A 28 -6.59 9.56 -17.64
N ILE A 29 -5.78 9.33 -18.69
CA ILE A 29 -4.55 8.52 -18.61
C ILE A 29 -3.58 9.11 -17.59
N LYS A 30 -3.26 10.39 -17.73
CA LYS A 30 -2.30 11.09 -16.87
C LYS A 30 -2.70 11.04 -15.39
N SER A 31 -3.98 11.27 -15.09
CA SER A 31 -4.48 11.18 -13.73
C SER A 31 -4.47 9.75 -13.21
N ALA A 32 -4.94 8.76 -13.99
CA ALA A 32 -4.93 7.36 -13.59
C ALA A 32 -3.52 6.83 -13.29
N VAL A 33 -2.55 7.13 -14.15
CA VAL A 33 -1.15 6.73 -14.00
C VAL A 33 -0.53 7.41 -12.78
N ARG A 34 -0.80 8.71 -12.57
CA ARG A 34 -0.34 9.42 -11.36
C ARG A 34 -0.90 8.77 -10.10
N ASP A 35 -2.20 8.53 -10.05
CA ASP A 35 -2.87 7.93 -8.90
C ASP A 35 -2.30 6.52 -8.61
N ALA A 36 -1.97 5.76 -9.66
CA ALA A 36 -1.37 4.43 -9.52
C ALA A 36 0.05 4.49 -8.96
N LEU A 37 0.91 5.34 -9.55
CA LEU A 37 2.27 5.56 -9.07
C LEU A 37 2.30 6.08 -7.64
N GLN A 38 1.36 6.97 -7.30
CA GLN A 38 1.20 7.47 -5.94
C GLN A 38 0.79 6.34 -5.01
N ARG A 39 -0.19 5.50 -5.36
CA ARG A 39 -0.56 4.32 -4.54
C ARG A 39 0.62 3.37 -4.35
N ASP A 40 1.42 3.13 -5.38
CA ASP A 40 2.60 2.27 -5.29
C ASP A 40 3.71 2.88 -4.43
N ALA A 41 3.87 4.20 -4.46
CA ALA A 41 4.83 4.94 -3.64
C ALA A 41 4.36 5.17 -2.19
N GLU A 42 3.04 5.26 -1.97
CA GLU A 42 2.43 5.61 -0.68
C GLU A 42 2.05 4.40 0.16
N VAL A 43 2.20 3.17 -0.31
CA VAL A 43 2.11 2.01 0.58
C VAL A 43 3.32 2.09 1.50
N PRO A 44 3.17 2.55 2.76
CA PRO A 44 4.28 2.54 3.67
C PRO A 44 4.62 1.07 3.85
N SER A 45 5.91 0.77 3.90
CA SER A 45 6.39 -0.57 4.20
C SER A 45 5.64 -1.11 5.43
N LEU A 46 5.52 -2.43 5.52
CA LEU A 46 4.91 -3.06 6.70
C LEU A 46 5.52 -2.50 8.01
N TRP A 47 6.82 -2.18 7.99
CA TRP A 47 7.53 -1.54 9.09
C TRP A 47 7.04 -0.13 9.41
N GLU A 48 6.90 0.75 8.42
CA GLU A 48 6.37 2.11 8.63
C GLU A 48 4.92 2.08 9.14
N ARG A 49 4.12 1.11 8.67
CA ARG A 49 2.75 0.92 9.17
C ARG A 49 2.72 0.41 10.62
N LEU A 50 3.71 -0.37 11.03
CA LEU A 50 3.84 -0.91 12.39
C LEU A 50 4.50 0.08 13.37
N GLN A 51 5.23 1.08 12.87
CA GLN A 51 6.00 2.01 13.68
C GLN A 51 5.18 2.66 14.82
N PRO A 52 3.93 3.14 14.61
CA PRO A 52 3.14 3.69 15.72
C PRO A 52 2.80 2.68 16.82
N LEU A 53 2.69 1.39 16.49
CA LEU A 53 2.49 0.32 17.48
C LEU A 53 3.79 0.00 18.20
N GLN A 54 4.92 -0.05 17.47
CA GLN A 54 6.24 -0.24 18.06
C GLN A 54 6.59 0.88 19.03
N ASP A 55 6.33 2.15 18.66
CA ASP A 55 6.55 3.31 19.51
C ASP A 55 5.72 3.24 20.80
N ARG A 56 4.46 2.79 20.71
CA ARG A 56 3.59 2.59 21.88
C ARG A 56 4.11 1.51 22.81
N VAL A 57 4.63 0.40 22.28
CA VAL A 57 5.21 -0.68 23.09
C VAL A 57 6.53 -0.25 23.70
N ALA A 58 7.39 0.43 22.93
CA ALA A 58 8.68 0.94 23.38
C ALA A 58 8.58 2.05 24.44
N ALA A 59 7.46 2.79 24.46
CA ALA A 59 7.18 3.80 25.49
C ALA A 59 6.94 3.19 26.88
N TRP A 60 6.67 1.88 26.99
CA TRP A 60 6.51 1.23 28.29
C TRP A 60 7.88 0.95 28.93
N PRO A 61 8.04 1.24 30.23
CA PRO A 61 9.27 0.94 30.94
C PRO A 61 9.50 -0.59 30.98
N SER A 62 10.77 -1.00 30.88
CA SER A 62 11.12 -2.40 31.08
C SER A 62 10.71 -2.83 32.49
N THR A 63 10.02 -3.97 32.57
CA THR A 63 9.58 -4.55 33.85
C THR A 63 10.74 -5.18 34.61
N GLY A 64 11.90 -5.38 33.97
CA GLY A 64 13.05 -6.09 34.54
C GLY A 64 12.81 -7.59 34.79
N LEU A 65 11.67 -8.11 34.35
CA LEU A 65 11.33 -9.52 34.43
C LEU A 65 11.81 -10.23 33.17
N GLU A 66 12.52 -11.34 33.33
CA GLU A 66 12.82 -12.22 32.22
C GLU A 66 11.54 -12.95 31.78
N ALA A 67 11.28 -12.96 30.48
CA ALA A 67 10.15 -13.70 29.94
C ALA A 67 10.33 -15.20 30.24
N ASP A 68 9.30 -15.83 30.81
CA ASP A 68 9.32 -17.26 31.12
C ASP A 68 9.33 -18.10 29.85
N LYS A 69 10.53 -18.30 29.31
CA LYS A 69 10.76 -19.02 28.08
C LYS A 69 10.24 -20.46 28.16
N ALA A 70 10.36 -21.12 29.31
CA ALA A 70 9.87 -22.50 29.47
C ALA A 70 8.34 -22.55 29.37
N PHE A 71 7.63 -21.58 29.95
CA PHE A 71 6.20 -21.43 29.76
C PHE A 71 5.82 -21.18 28.29
N TYR A 72 6.44 -20.22 27.61
CA TYR A 72 6.11 -19.90 26.21
C TYR A 72 6.47 -21.03 25.23
N ASP A 73 7.58 -21.73 25.45
CA ASP A 73 7.95 -22.88 24.65
C ASP A 73 6.94 -24.04 24.85
N SER A 74 6.38 -24.21 26.06
CA SER A 74 5.34 -25.21 26.33
C SER A 74 3.98 -24.92 25.65
N LEU A 75 3.68 -23.64 25.39
CA LEU A 75 2.47 -23.25 24.63
C LEU A 75 2.57 -23.60 23.14
N ASN A 76 3.79 -23.78 22.63
CA ASN A 76 4.06 -24.22 21.26
C ASN A 76 4.38 -25.72 21.19
N GLY A 77 4.11 -26.47 22.27
CA GLY A 77 4.51 -27.86 22.47
C GLY A 77 3.35 -28.87 22.42
N GLU A 78 2.46 -28.73 21.43
CA GLU A 78 1.99 -29.74 20.45
C GLU A 78 1.22 -29.03 19.32
#